data_AF-A0A495XBJ3-F1
#
_entry.id   AF-A0A495XBJ3-F1
#
_cell.length_a   1.000
_cell.length_b   1.000
_cell.length_c   1.000
_cell.angle_alpha   90.00
_cell.angle_beta   90.00
_cell.angle_gamma   90.00
#
_symmetry.space_group_name_H-M   'P 1'
#
loop_
_entity.id
_entity.type
_entity.pdbx_description
1 polymer ?
#
loop_
_entity_poly.entity_id
_entity_poly.type
_entity_poly.pdbx_seq_one_letter_code
_entity_poly.pdbx_strand_id
1 'polypeptide(L)'
;MTVENPWATPAGVRAQQARTAQLAAGSGEVADFAREVVAGRASSRDLLCTSALSDRALQPVRDLVERWHRLSPAERARVEAEAATAVEDRIAALNTLPTEPPAAESPEPRWSGRSRPSRRPGDDPDPDEGRTFLSDAW
;
A
#
# COMPACT_ATOMS: atom_id res chain seq x y z
N MET A 1 -7.54 -22.41 -11.94
CA MET A 1 -7.64 -21.91 -10.56
C MET A 1 -7.10 -20.50 -10.55
N THR A 2 -7.95 -19.52 -10.33
CA THR A 2 -7.51 -18.14 -10.08
C THR A 2 -6.86 -18.12 -8.71
N VAL A 3 -5.55 -17.89 -8.65
CA VAL A 3 -4.84 -17.71 -7.37
C VAL A 3 -5.35 -16.39 -6.80
N GLU A 4 -6.15 -16.46 -5.74
CA GLU A 4 -6.61 -15.28 -5.02
C GLU A 4 -5.39 -14.56 -4.44
N ASN A 5 -5.34 -13.23 -4.60
CA ASN A 5 -4.24 -12.44 -4.05
C ASN A 5 -4.24 -12.59 -2.51
N PRO A 6 -3.20 -13.19 -1.89
CA PRO A 6 -3.21 -13.48 -0.46
C PRO A 6 -3.25 -12.20 0.39
N TRP A 7 -2.79 -11.09 -0.16
CA TRP A 7 -2.82 -9.77 0.48
C TRP A 7 -4.19 -9.09 0.44
N ALA A 8 -5.11 -9.55 -0.42
CA ALA A 8 -6.48 -9.05 -0.49
C ALA A 8 -7.42 -9.73 0.51
N THR A 9 -6.99 -10.84 1.12
CA THR A 9 -7.74 -11.52 2.18
C THR A 9 -7.84 -10.66 3.45
N PRO A 10 -8.81 -10.90 4.36
CA PRO A 10 -8.86 -10.19 5.64
C PRO A 10 -7.56 -10.29 6.46
N ALA A 11 -6.92 -11.45 6.43
CA ALA A 11 -5.62 -11.67 7.07
C ALA A 11 -4.50 -10.88 6.40
N GLY A 12 -4.52 -10.78 5.07
CA GLY A 12 -3.60 -9.95 4.28
C GLY A 12 -3.77 -8.46 4.57
N VAL A 13 -5.01 -7.97 4.66
CA VAL A 13 -5.32 -6.58 4.99
C VAL A 13 -4.83 -6.22 6.39
N ARG A 14 -5.08 -7.09 7.39
CA ARG A 14 -4.57 -6.89 8.75
C ARG A 14 -3.04 -6.88 8.79
N ALA A 15 -2.39 -7.79 8.07
CA ALA A 15 -0.93 -7.83 7.95
C ALA A 15 -0.36 -6.54 7.34
N GLN A 16 -1.03 -5.96 6.33
CA GLN A 16 -0.65 -4.67 5.76
C GLN A 16 -0.78 -3.52 6.77
N GLN A 17 -1.87 -3.50 7.56
CA GLN A 17 -2.06 -2.50 8.62
C GLN A 17 -0.95 -2.59 9.68
N ALA A 18 -0.65 -3.80 10.16
CA ALA A 18 0.43 -4.05 11.11
C ALA A 18 1.80 -3.62 10.55
N ARG A 19 2.07 -3.91 9.27
CA ARG A 19 3.31 -3.47 8.61
C ARG A 19 3.39 -1.94 8.52
N THR A 20 2.27 -1.28 8.20
CA THR A 20 2.22 0.18 8.07
C THR A 20 2.43 0.85 9.43
N ALA A 21 1.84 0.32 10.50
CA ALA A 21 2.08 0.78 11.86
C ALA A 21 3.56 0.69 12.28
N GLN A 22 4.25 -0.39 11.90
CA GLN A 22 5.70 -0.51 12.13
C GLN A 22 6.52 0.51 11.35
N LEU A 23 6.17 0.75 10.08
CA LEU A 23 6.85 1.75 9.27
C LEU A 23 6.65 3.15 9.85
N ALA A 24 5.46 3.45 10.38
CA ALA A 24 5.14 4.72 11.02
C ALA A 24 5.97 5.01 12.28
N ALA A 25 6.45 3.97 12.96
CA ALA A 25 7.36 4.10 14.11
C ALA A 25 8.83 4.35 13.72
N GLY A 26 9.15 4.31 12.41
CA GLY A 26 10.49 4.55 11.89
C GLY A 26 10.83 6.04 11.74
N SER A 27 11.80 6.33 10.86
CA SER A 27 12.19 7.70 10.50
C SER A 27 12.34 7.85 8.98
N GLY A 28 12.26 9.10 8.51
CA GLY A 28 12.38 9.45 7.09
C GLY A 28 11.06 9.39 6.32
N GLU A 29 11.12 9.66 5.01
CA GLU A 29 9.94 9.88 4.15
C GLU A 29 8.95 8.71 4.14
N VAL A 30 9.44 7.47 4.24
CA VAL A 30 8.58 6.28 4.30
C VAL A 30 7.81 6.21 5.62
N ALA A 31 8.44 6.60 6.74
CA ALA A 31 7.77 6.66 8.04
C ALA A 31 6.77 7.81 8.10
N ASP A 32 7.13 8.97 7.55
CA ASP A 32 6.23 10.11 7.38
C ASP A 32 5.01 9.71 6.55
N PHE A 33 5.23 8.97 5.46
CA PHE A 33 4.16 8.46 4.63
C PHE A 33 3.25 7.49 5.39
N ALA A 34 3.84 6.52 6.07
CA ALA A 34 3.10 5.52 6.85
C ALA A 34 2.27 6.17 7.98
N ARG A 35 2.75 7.26 8.61
CA ARG A 35 1.98 8.01 9.61
C ARG A 35 0.72 8.64 9.02
N GLU A 36 0.76 9.18 7.81
CA GLU A 36 -0.43 9.71 7.13
C GLU A 36 -1.42 8.61 6.76
N VAL A 37 -0.94 7.43 6.34
CA VAL A 37 -1.79 6.27 6.04
C VAL A 37 -2.48 5.76 7.30
N VAL A 38 -1.74 5.60 8.40
CA VAL A 38 -2.32 5.19 9.70
C VAL A 38 -3.34 6.22 10.20
N ALA A 39 -3.08 7.51 9.98
CA ALA A 39 -4.01 8.57 10.35
C ALA A 39 -5.23 8.69 9.40
N GLY A 40 -5.33 7.85 8.37
CA GLY A 40 -6.43 7.86 7.39
C GLY A 40 -6.42 9.09 6.47
N ARG A 41 -5.30 9.84 6.41
CA ARG A 41 -5.15 11.05 5.59
C ARG A 41 -4.60 10.74 4.20
N ALA A 42 -3.99 9.58 4.03
CA ALA A 42 -3.51 9.03 2.77
C ALA A 42 -3.88 7.55 2.63
N SER A 43 -3.82 7.04 1.40
CA SER A 43 -3.94 5.63 1.09
C SER A 43 -2.62 5.09 0.51
N SER A 44 -2.34 3.80 0.66
CA SER A 44 -1.18 3.17 0.00
C SER A 44 -1.19 3.35 -1.52
N ARG A 45 -2.38 3.53 -2.13
CA ARG A 45 -2.55 3.80 -3.55
C ARG A 45 -2.05 5.19 -3.94
N ASP A 46 -1.98 6.13 -3.01
CA ASP A 46 -1.54 7.50 -3.29
C ASP A 46 -0.07 7.53 -3.72
N LEU A 47 0.75 6.53 -3.35
CA LEU A 47 2.10 6.33 -3.88
C LEU A 47 2.15 6.11 -5.40
N LEU A 48 1.08 5.58 -5.99
CA LEU A 48 0.99 5.33 -7.43
C LEU A 48 0.63 6.59 -8.20
N CYS A 49 -0.01 7.54 -7.54
CA CYS A 49 -0.58 8.75 -8.18
C CYS A 49 0.16 10.03 -7.78
N THR A 50 1.05 9.98 -6.79
CA THR A 50 1.79 11.13 -6.28
C THR A 50 3.24 10.77 -6.02
N SER A 51 4.17 11.69 -6.35
CA SER A 51 5.59 11.54 -6.04
C SER A 51 5.86 11.84 -4.56
N ALA A 52 5.16 11.16 -3.65
CA ALA A 52 5.26 11.39 -2.21
C ALA A 52 6.61 10.91 -1.62
N LEU A 53 7.33 10.07 -2.36
CA LEU A 53 8.65 9.55 -1.99
C LEU A 53 9.71 10.10 -2.96
N SER A 54 10.85 10.52 -2.41
CA SER A 54 12.00 10.92 -3.24
C SER A 54 12.52 9.74 -4.06
N ASP A 55 13.24 10.03 -5.15
CA ASP A 55 13.95 9.01 -5.92
C ASP A 55 14.90 8.18 -5.03
N ARG A 56 15.50 8.80 -4.02
CA ARG A 56 16.34 8.11 -3.03
C ARG A 56 15.55 7.09 -2.22
N ALA A 57 14.34 7.43 -1.79
CA ALA A 57 13.47 6.51 -1.05
C ALA A 57 12.95 5.36 -1.94
N LEU A 58 12.77 5.61 -3.25
CA LEU A 58 12.34 4.59 -4.22
C LEU A 58 13.49 3.72 -4.76
N GLN A 59 14.74 4.15 -4.65
CA GLN A 59 15.90 3.44 -5.21
C GLN A 59 15.97 1.96 -4.80
N PRO A 60 15.76 1.57 -3.53
CA PRO A 60 15.82 0.15 -3.15
C PRO A 60 14.77 -0.73 -3.84
N VAL A 61 13.60 -0.16 -4.15
CA VAL A 61 12.53 -0.86 -4.88
C VAL A 61 12.94 -1.03 -6.34
N ARG A 62 13.50 0.01 -6.96
CA ARG A 62 14.04 -0.05 -8.33
C ARG A 62 15.14 -1.11 -8.43
N ASP A 63 16.09 -1.13 -7.50
CA ASP A 63 17.18 -2.11 -7.46
C ASP A 63 16.65 -3.55 -7.31
N LEU A 64 15.56 -3.74 -6.56
CA LEU A 64 14.92 -5.05 -6.42
C LEU A 64 14.27 -5.50 -7.75
N VAL A 65 13.55 -4.60 -8.42
CA VAL A 65 12.91 -4.87 -9.72
C VAL A 65 13.97 -5.16 -10.80
N GLU A 66 15.05 -4.39 -10.84
CA GLU A 66 16.16 -4.66 -11.75
C GLU A 66 16.80 -6.02 -11.50
N ARG A 67 17.03 -6.39 -10.23
CA ARG A 67 17.55 -7.72 -9.88
C ARG A 67 16.62 -8.83 -10.35
N TRP A 68 15.32 -8.69 -10.14
CA TRP A 68 14.32 -9.63 -10.63
C TRP A 68 14.40 -9.81 -12.15
N HIS A 69 14.52 -8.71 -12.91
CA HIS A 69 14.63 -8.77 -14.36
C HIS A 69 15.94 -9.39 -14.85
N ARG A 70 17.01 -9.37 -14.05
CA ARG A 70 18.28 -10.04 -14.39
C ARG A 70 18.27 -11.54 -14.13
N LEU A 71 17.29 -12.08 -13.38
CA LEU A 71 17.18 -13.51 -13.14
C LEU A 71 16.83 -14.25 -14.45
N SER A 72 17.46 -15.42 -14.63
CA SER A 72 17.10 -16.38 -15.67
C SER A 72 15.70 -16.96 -15.43
N PRO A 73 15.05 -17.55 -16.46
CA PRO A 73 13.75 -18.21 -16.27
C PRO A 73 13.76 -19.31 -15.20
N ALA A 74 14.86 -20.07 -15.10
CA ALA A 74 15.00 -21.13 -14.09
C ALA A 74 15.10 -20.55 -12.66
N GLU A 75 15.82 -19.45 -12.48
CA GLU A 75 15.92 -18.75 -11.19
C GLU A 75 14.58 -18.12 -10.80
N ARG A 76 13.87 -17.51 -11.76
CA ARG A 76 12.52 -16.98 -11.51
C ARG A 76 11.54 -18.07 -11.09
N ALA A 77 11.52 -19.19 -11.80
CA ALA A 77 10.67 -20.34 -11.46
C ALA A 77 10.97 -20.88 -10.05
N ARG A 78 12.25 -20.91 -9.65
CA ARG A 78 12.63 -21.29 -8.29
C ARG A 78 12.11 -20.31 -7.25
N VAL A 79 12.28 -19.01 -7.47
CA VAL A 79 11.77 -17.97 -6.56
C VAL A 79 10.24 -18.02 -6.48
N GLU A 80 9.55 -18.21 -7.59
CA GLU A 80 8.08 -18.35 -7.64
C GLU A 80 7.60 -19.57 -6.87
N ALA A 81 8.28 -20.72 -6.97
CA ALA A 81 7.94 -21.92 -6.23
C ALA A 81 8.09 -21.74 -4.71
N GLU A 82 9.07 -20.96 -4.27
CA GLU A 82 9.30 -20.63 -2.85
C GLU A 82 8.40 -19.49 -2.35
N ALA A 83 7.85 -18.66 -3.26
CA ALA A 83 7.16 -17.42 -2.92
C ALA A 83 5.81 -17.64 -2.22
N ALA A 84 5.04 -18.65 -2.61
CA ALA A 84 3.69 -18.86 -2.08
C ALA A 84 3.71 -19.09 -0.56
N THR A 85 4.50 -20.07 -0.10
CA THR A 85 4.68 -20.35 1.33
C THR A 85 5.32 -19.17 2.05
N ALA A 86 6.32 -18.53 1.45
CA ALA A 86 6.98 -17.37 2.06
C ALA A 86 6.01 -16.19 2.27
N VAL A 87 5.06 -15.97 1.36
CA VAL A 87 4.04 -14.92 1.49
C VAL A 87 3.05 -15.27 2.60
N GLU A 88 2.59 -16.52 2.67
CA GLU A 88 1.69 -16.98 3.75
C GLU A 88 2.35 -16.86 5.13
N ASP A 89 3.58 -17.35 5.27
CA ASP A 89 4.36 -17.23 6.50
C ASP A 89 4.56 -15.78 6.90
N ARG A 90 4.78 -14.90 5.91
CA ARG A 90 4.94 -13.47 6.16
C ARG A 90 3.65 -12.83 6.64
N ILE A 91 2.51 -13.16 6.04
CA ILE A 91 1.19 -12.70 6.48
C ILE A 91 0.90 -13.18 7.89
N ALA A 92 1.15 -14.47 8.19
CA ALA A 92 0.97 -15.04 9.51
C ALA A 92 1.84 -14.32 10.56
N ALA A 93 3.12 -14.10 10.26
CA ALA A 93 4.04 -13.37 11.14
C ALA A 93 3.56 -11.94 11.42
N LEU A 94 3.12 -11.21 10.38
CA LEU A 94 2.62 -9.84 10.52
C LEU A 94 1.32 -9.76 11.32
N ASN A 95 0.47 -10.79 11.29
CA ASN A 95 -0.77 -10.82 12.05
C ASN A 95 -0.58 -10.95 13.57
N THR A 96 0.61 -11.35 14.02
CA THR A 96 0.99 -11.37 15.46
C THR A 96 1.34 -9.99 16.00
N LEU A 97 1.48 -8.99 15.13
CA LEU A 97 2.00 -7.67 15.46
C LEU A 97 0.85 -6.67 15.68
N PRO A 98 1.04 -5.64 16.50
CA PRO A 98 0.03 -4.61 16.71
C PRO A 98 -0.21 -3.82 15.41
N THR A 99 -1.49 -3.47 15.17
CA THR A 99 -1.93 -2.65 14.04
C THR A 99 -2.00 -1.16 14.39
N GLU A 100 -1.93 -0.83 15.68
CA GLU A 100 -1.84 0.55 16.16
C GLU A 100 -0.37 0.91 16.39
N PRO A 101 0.09 2.09 15.94
CA PRO A 101 1.43 2.55 16.27
C PRO A 101 1.51 2.85 17.78
N PRO A 102 2.66 2.64 18.42
CA PRO A 102 2.88 3.13 19.78
C PRO A 102 2.67 4.65 19.79
N ALA A 103 2.06 5.19 20.86
CA ALA A 103 1.82 6.62 21.00
C ALA A 103 3.14 7.40 20.88
N ALA A 104 3.36 8.02 19.73
CA ALA A 104 4.53 8.84 19.47
C ALA A 104 4.18 10.31 19.74
N GLU A 105 4.92 10.95 20.63
CA GLU A 105 4.97 12.41 20.76
C GLU A 105 5.40 12.97 19.39
N SER A 106 4.45 13.50 18.63
CA SER A 106 4.65 13.82 17.21
C SER A 106 5.37 15.15 17.03
N PRO A 107 6.57 15.20 16.42
CA PRO A 107 6.96 16.36 15.65
C PRO A 107 6.07 16.47 14.40
N GLU A 108 5.68 17.69 14.05
CA GLU A 108 4.76 17.96 12.94
C GLU A 108 5.18 17.26 11.64
N PRO A 109 4.23 16.68 10.88
CA PRO A 109 4.54 16.01 9.63
C PRO A 109 5.09 17.00 8.59
N ARG A 110 6.25 16.67 8.00
CA ARG A 110 6.84 17.40 6.87
C ARG A 110 6.24 16.99 5.51
N TRP A 111 5.18 16.19 5.52
CA TRP A 111 4.48 15.80 4.30
C TRP A 111 3.89 17.04 3.62
N SER A 112 4.37 17.35 2.41
CA SER A 112 3.91 18.45 1.56
C SER A 112 2.89 18.04 0.50
N GLY A 113 2.65 16.75 0.30
CA GLY A 113 1.69 16.21 -0.68
C GLY A 113 0.21 16.40 -0.31
N ARG A 114 -0.18 17.57 0.21
CA ARG A 114 -1.60 17.94 0.29
C ARG A 114 -2.11 18.20 -1.13
N SER A 115 -2.55 17.13 -1.78
CA SER A 115 -3.65 17.22 -2.72
C SER A 115 -4.79 16.40 -2.13
N ARG A 116 -5.47 16.97 -1.14
CA ARG A 116 -6.88 16.61 -0.92
C ARG A 116 -7.59 16.96 -2.24
N PRO A 117 -8.24 16.03 -2.95
CA PRO A 117 -9.31 16.46 -3.83
C PRO A 117 -10.32 17.16 -2.93
N SER A 118 -10.41 18.49 -3.06
CA SER A 118 -11.42 19.26 -2.37
C SER A 118 -12.76 18.71 -2.85
N ARG A 119 -13.50 17.98 -2.00
CA ARG A 119 -14.95 17.85 -2.21
C ARG A 119 -15.46 19.28 -2.27
N ARG A 120 -15.89 19.72 -3.45
CA ARG A 120 -16.55 21.02 -3.58
C ARG A 120 -17.82 20.94 -2.73
N PRO A 121 -18.12 21.94 -1.89
CA PRO A 121 -19.44 22.06 -1.30
C PRO A 121 -20.41 22.34 -2.45
N GLY A 122 -21.22 21.35 -2.84
CA GLY A 122 -22.17 21.50 -3.95
C GLY A 122 -22.66 20.22 -4.63
N ASP A 123 -22.03 19.06 -4.41
CA ASP A 123 -22.54 17.78 -4.94
C ASP A 123 -23.59 17.18 -3.99
N ASP A 124 -24.77 17.81 -3.93
CA ASP A 124 -25.98 17.07 -3.59
C ASP A 124 -26.36 16.24 -4.83
N PRO A 125 -26.56 14.92 -4.72
CA PRO A 125 -27.01 14.12 -5.85
C PRO A 125 -28.47 14.45 -6.15
N ASP A 126 -28.72 15.06 -7.31
CA ASP A 126 -30.05 15.23 -7.88
C ASP A 126 -30.65 13.83 -8.14
N PRO A 127 -31.80 13.46 -7.56
CA PRO A 127 -32.28 12.10 -7.56
C PRO A 127 -33.19 11.81 -8.76
N ASP A 128 -32.86 12.22 -10.00
CA ASP A 128 -33.58 11.72 -11.18
C ASP A 128 -32.92 12.08 -12.52
N GLU A 129 -31.82 11.43 -12.90
CA GLU A 129 -31.46 11.31 -14.33
C GLU A 129 -30.94 9.91 -14.65
N GLY A 130 -31.86 9.05 -15.06
CA GLY A 130 -31.53 7.79 -15.69
C GLY A 130 -30.91 7.98 -17.07
N ARG A 131 -29.80 7.29 -17.34
CA ARG A 131 -29.63 6.36 -18.48
C ARG A 131 -28.21 5.78 -18.50
N THR A 132 -28.17 4.48 -18.18
CA THR A 132 -27.43 3.42 -18.89
C THR A 132 -26.31 3.86 -19.82
N PHE A 133 -25.07 3.41 -19.55
CA PHE A 133 -24.25 2.69 -20.54
C PHE A 133 -23.26 1.75 -19.84
N LEU A 134 -23.34 0.47 -20.23
CA LEU A 134 -22.32 -0.58 -20.19
C LEU A 134 -22.08 -1.31 -18.85
N SER A 135 -23.08 -2.10 -18.49
CA SER A 135 -22.83 -3.50 -18.13
C SER A 135 -22.27 -4.27 -19.34
N ASP A 136 -21.52 -5.33 -19.07
CA ASP A 136 -20.84 -6.26 -20.00
C ASP A 136 -19.45 -5.85 -20.52
N ALA A 137 -18.44 -6.06 -19.68
CA ALA A 137 -17.31 -6.92 -20.03
C ALA A 137 -16.61 -7.39 -18.73
N TRP A 138 -16.29 -8.69 -18.69
CA TRP A 138 -15.61 -9.51 -17.68
C TRP A 138 -16.51 -10.34 -16.78
#